data_AF-A0A2P2N066-F1
#
_entry.id   AF-A0A2P2N066-F1
#
_cell.length_a   1.000
_cell.length_b   1.000
_cell.length_c   1.000
_cell.angle_alpha   90.00
_cell.angle_beta   90.00
_cell.angle_gamma   90.00
#
_symmetry.space_group_name_H-M   'P 1'
#
loop_
_entity.id
_entity.type
_entity.pdbx_description
1 polymer ?
#
loop_
_entity_poly.entity_id
_entity_poly.type
_entity_poly.pdbx_seq_one_letter_code
_entity_poly.pdbx_strand_id
1 'polypeptide(L)'
;MTVRKSNVVASVARSFSCPGMQLYDNGVGHCLGTFGQIVCQFPGGAKLSLFGLHQVTKSVTPHLSFGAVTVPVGFLKPHRDPETTIETSAEVSLVPAATDPHMTVSSGSIAMKLEKELEENTTIDGWIEIKDLNNKQFQWAVNVSDASEDEFGWGMSVSGMFEGRNSGSRVQAESYIKLNLGKKFSLKPGIAYVVDGNARILGLMLRSNWSF
;
A
#
# COMPACT_ATOMS: atom_id res chain seq x y z
N MET A 1 14.46 1.23 15.81
CA MET A 1 14.98 2.21 16.79
C MET A 1 13.89 3.23 17.07
N THR A 2 13.72 3.64 18.32
CA THR A 2 12.71 4.64 18.71
C THR A 2 13.33 5.61 19.72
N VAL A 3 13.03 6.89 19.59
CA VAL A 3 13.48 7.98 20.46
C VAL A 3 12.26 8.82 20.84
N ARG A 4 12.15 9.22 22.11
CA ARG A 4 11.08 10.09 22.61
C ARG A 4 11.68 11.30 23.31
N LYS A 5 11.13 12.49 23.05
CA LYS A 5 11.42 13.73 23.78
C LYS A 5 10.13 14.51 23.97
N SER A 6 9.74 14.74 25.23
CA SER A 6 8.49 15.40 25.59
C SER A 6 7.26 14.75 24.90
N ASN A 7 6.54 15.52 24.10
CA ASN A 7 5.35 15.16 23.33
C ASN A 7 5.67 14.61 21.92
N VAL A 8 6.95 14.45 21.57
CA VAL A 8 7.41 13.95 20.26
C VAL A 8 8.02 12.56 20.39
N VAL A 9 7.61 11.63 19.53
CA VAL A 9 8.20 10.29 19.36
C VAL A 9 8.65 10.16 17.91
N ALA A 10 9.91 9.77 17.70
CA ALA A 10 10.44 9.41 16.39
C ALA A 10 10.84 7.93 16.38
N SER A 11 10.47 7.18 15.35
CA SER A 11 10.87 5.79 15.17
C SER A 11 11.37 5.54 13.73
N VAL A 12 12.24 4.55 13.60
CA VAL A 12 12.74 4.06 12.32
C VAL A 12 12.94 2.54 12.38
N ALA A 13 12.46 1.86 11.34
CA ALA A 13 12.60 0.43 11.13
C ALA A 13 13.17 0.16 9.72
N ARG A 14 13.84 -0.98 9.57
CA ARG A 14 14.18 -1.53 8.25
C ARG A 14 13.51 -2.87 8.10
N SER A 15 12.93 -3.11 6.93
CA SER A 15 12.33 -4.37 6.54
C SER A 15 13.10 -4.95 5.35
N PHE A 16 13.16 -6.27 5.31
CA PHE A 16 13.74 -7.05 4.23
C PHE A 16 12.63 -7.97 3.75
N SER A 17 12.22 -7.86 2.50
CA SER A 17 11.25 -8.76 1.89
C SER A 17 11.80 -9.36 0.61
N CYS A 18 11.48 -10.62 0.39
CA CYS A 18 11.79 -11.35 -0.84
C CYS A 18 10.46 -11.62 -1.54
N PRO A 19 10.03 -10.79 -2.51
CA PRO A 19 8.92 -11.14 -3.38
C PRO A 19 9.22 -12.50 -4.03
N GLY A 20 8.32 -13.47 -3.86
CA GLY A 20 8.46 -14.77 -4.50
C GLY A 20 8.54 -14.63 -6.02
N MET A 21 9.30 -15.51 -6.67
CA MET A 21 9.56 -15.47 -8.12
C MET A 21 8.27 -15.25 -8.92
N GLN A 22 8.18 -14.13 -9.64
CA GLN A 22 7.12 -13.93 -10.61
C GLN A 22 7.40 -14.82 -11.83
N LEU A 23 6.44 -15.65 -12.23
CA LEU A 23 6.61 -16.63 -13.32
C LEU A 23 6.89 -16.03 -14.73
N TYR A 24 7.04 -14.71 -14.84
CA TYR A 24 7.30 -13.98 -16.09
C TYR A 24 8.62 -13.17 -16.08
N ASP A 25 9.28 -13.02 -14.94
CA ASP A 25 10.60 -12.40 -14.83
C ASP A 25 11.50 -13.32 -13.99
N ASN A 26 12.61 -13.77 -14.58
CA ASN A 26 13.44 -14.83 -14.01
C ASN A 26 14.19 -14.42 -12.72
N GLY A 27 14.12 -13.14 -12.31
CA GLY A 27 14.81 -12.61 -11.15
C GLY A 27 14.26 -13.07 -9.80
N VAL A 28 15.16 -13.38 -8.85
CA VAL A 28 14.82 -13.34 -7.42
C VAL A 28 14.89 -11.88 -6.98
N GLY A 29 13.75 -11.30 -6.62
CA GLY A 29 13.69 -9.93 -6.13
C GLY A 29 14.08 -9.84 -4.65
N HIS A 30 14.84 -8.81 -4.28
CA HIS A 30 14.98 -8.39 -2.89
C HIS A 30 14.53 -6.93 -2.74
N CYS A 31 13.62 -6.68 -1.80
CA CYS A 31 13.14 -5.34 -1.47
C CYS A 31 13.64 -4.93 -0.08
N LEU A 32 14.36 -3.82 -0.04
CA LEU A 32 14.89 -3.20 1.18
C LEU A 32 14.02 -1.99 1.54
N GLY A 33 13.14 -2.17 2.53
CA GLY A 33 12.33 -1.09 3.08
C GLY A 33 13.04 -0.37 4.22
N THR A 34 13.01 0.96 4.21
CA THR A 34 13.22 1.79 5.40
C THR A 34 11.95 2.56 5.67
N PHE A 35 11.37 2.35 6.85
CA PHE A 35 10.17 3.03 7.34
C PHE A 35 10.54 3.95 8.50
N GLY A 36 10.11 5.21 8.45
CA GLY A 36 10.24 6.18 9.51
C GLY A 36 8.89 6.77 9.91
N GLN A 37 8.73 7.09 11.18
CA GLN A 37 7.53 7.74 11.72
C GLN A 37 7.94 8.81 12.74
N ILE A 38 7.25 9.96 12.73
CA ILE A 38 7.31 10.99 13.76
C ILE A 38 5.89 11.25 14.24
N VAL A 39 5.65 11.16 15.54
CA VAL A 39 4.36 11.44 16.19
C VAL A 39 4.52 12.62 17.14
N CYS A 40 3.71 13.65 16.96
CA CYS A 40 3.59 14.81 17.83
C CYS A 40 2.21 14.80 18.49
N GLN A 41 2.18 14.74 19.82
CA GLN A 41 0.96 14.93 20.62
C GLN A 41 0.81 16.41 20.99
N PHE A 42 -0.41 16.92 21.01
CA PHE A 42 -0.74 18.30 21.36
C PHE A 42 -1.71 18.34 22.56
N PRO A 43 -1.76 19.46 23.31
CA PRO A 43 -2.83 19.69 24.28
C PRO A 43 -4.21 19.57 23.62
N GLY A 44 -5.20 19.02 24.35
CA GLY A 44 -6.57 18.86 23.84
C GLY A 44 -6.75 17.69 22.86
N GLY A 45 -6.11 16.55 23.12
CA GLY A 45 -6.40 15.26 22.45
C GLY A 45 -5.96 15.13 20.99
N ALA A 46 -5.31 16.15 20.41
CA ALA A 46 -4.86 16.11 19.02
C ALA A 46 -3.48 15.45 18.86
N LYS A 47 -3.33 14.65 17.79
CA LYS A 47 -2.12 13.88 17.47
C LYS A 47 -1.83 13.97 15.98
N LEU A 48 -0.65 14.48 15.63
CA LEU A 48 -0.13 14.48 14.25
C LEU A 48 0.91 13.37 14.10
N SER A 49 0.80 12.57 13.05
CA SER A 49 1.75 11.52 12.70
C SER A 49 2.24 11.71 11.27
N LEU A 50 3.54 11.93 11.10
CA LEU A 50 4.22 11.92 9.80
C LEU A 50 4.88 10.55 9.61
N PHE A 51 4.78 9.99 8.41
CA PHE A 51 5.32 8.70 8.02
C PHE A 51 6.11 8.85 6.72
N GLY A 52 7.21 8.11 6.59
CA GLY A 52 7.97 8.01 5.36
C GLY A 52 8.37 6.56 5.11
N LEU A 53 8.17 6.07 3.89
CA LEU A 53 8.57 4.75 3.45
C LEU A 53 9.44 4.89 2.20
N HIS A 54 10.62 4.27 2.22
CA HIS A 54 11.53 4.21 1.09
C HIS A 54 11.90 2.74 0.83
N GLN A 55 11.55 2.23 -0.34
CA GLN A 55 11.77 0.85 -0.77
C GLN A 55 12.75 0.83 -1.94
N VAL A 56 13.82 0.05 -1.80
CA VAL A 56 14.75 -0.25 -2.91
C VAL A 56 14.51 -1.69 -3.34
N THR A 57 13.90 -1.87 -4.50
CA THR A 57 13.78 -3.16 -5.18
C THR A 57 15.02 -3.39 -6.03
N LYS A 58 15.71 -4.49 -5.73
CA LYS A 58 16.89 -4.96 -6.46
C LYS A 58 16.56 -6.33 -7.05
N SER A 59 16.45 -6.40 -8.36
CA SER A 59 16.38 -7.67 -9.08
C SER A 59 17.75 -8.36 -9.05
N VAL A 60 17.75 -9.67 -8.82
CA VAL A 60 18.92 -10.53 -8.99
C VAL A 60 18.57 -11.56 -10.06
N THR A 61 19.10 -11.36 -11.27
CA THR A 61 19.10 -12.41 -12.30
C THR A 61 19.86 -13.62 -11.78
N PRO A 62 19.25 -14.82 -11.69
CA PRO A 62 19.87 -15.97 -11.05
C PRO A 62 20.95 -16.57 -11.96
N HIS A 63 22.20 -16.20 -11.72
CA HIS A 63 23.34 -16.91 -12.30
C HIS A 63 23.51 -18.24 -11.57
N LEU A 64 22.76 -19.27 -11.99
CA LEU A 64 22.64 -20.56 -11.32
C LEU A 64 23.94 -21.38 -11.33
N SER A 65 24.84 -21.12 -10.38
CA SER A 65 25.84 -22.09 -9.93
C SER A 65 25.26 -22.93 -8.79
N PHE A 66 24.85 -24.16 -9.09
CA PHE A 66 24.34 -25.10 -8.09
C PHE A 66 25.48 -25.63 -7.20
N GLY A 67 25.88 -24.81 -6.22
CA GLY A 67 26.56 -25.28 -5.01
C GLY A 67 25.68 -26.24 -4.22
N ALA A 68 26.29 -27.08 -3.38
CA ALA A 68 25.61 -28.24 -2.81
C ALA A 68 24.38 -27.90 -1.95
N VAL A 69 23.30 -28.67 -2.17
CA VAL A 69 22.07 -28.78 -1.34
C VAL A 69 21.07 -27.60 -1.44
N THR A 70 20.30 -27.54 -2.53
CA THR A 70 18.83 -27.82 -2.49
C THR A 70 18.25 -27.90 -3.91
N VAL A 71 17.15 -28.65 -4.08
CA VAL A 71 16.43 -28.81 -5.36
C VAL A 71 14.92 -28.67 -5.12
N PRO A 72 14.24 -27.65 -5.67
CA PRO A 72 12.78 -27.60 -5.70
C PRO A 72 12.27 -28.53 -6.82
N VAL A 73 11.72 -29.70 -6.45
CA VAL A 73 11.27 -30.72 -7.40
C VAL A 73 9.88 -30.38 -7.99
N GLY A 74 9.87 -29.39 -8.88
CA GLY A 74 8.96 -29.30 -10.03
C GLY A 74 7.51 -28.84 -9.82
N PHE A 75 7.06 -28.00 -10.75
CA PHE A 75 5.70 -28.07 -11.29
C PHE A 75 5.81 -28.36 -12.79
N LEU A 76 5.46 -29.58 -13.21
CA LEU A 76 5.47 -30.01 -14.62
C LEU A 76 4.06 -30.06 -15.18
N LYS A 77 3.80 -29.32 -16.25
CA LYS A 77 2.84 -29.65 -17.34
C LYS A 77 3.19 -28.84 -18.60
N PRO A 78 2.83 -29.28 -19.82
CA PRO A 78 3.90 -29.57 -20.77
C PRO A 78 3.78 -28.93 -22.17
N HIS A 79 4.96 -28.71 -22.76
CA HIS A 79 5.32 -28.89 -24.17
C HIS A 79 4.31 -28.51 -25.29
N ARG A 80 4.66 -27.40 -25.93
CA ARG A 80 4.66 -27.14 -27.39
C ARG A 80 5.91 -26.26 -27.65
N ASP A 81 6.59 -26.24 -28.79
CA ASP A 81 6.37 -26.82 -30.13
C ASP A 81 7.57 -27.72 -30.56
N PRO A 82 7.76 -28.08 -31.85
CA PRO A 82 8.46 -27.16 -32.79
C PRO A 82 8.02 -27.25 -34.28
N GLU A 83 8.79 -26.55 -35.14
CA GLU A 83 8.80 -26.52 -36.63
C GLU A 83 7.70 -25.67 -37.30
N THR A 84 7.90 -24.97 -38.44
CA THR A 84 9.06 -24.57 -39.30
C THR A 84 8.62 -23.34 -40.16
N THR A 85 9.39 -22.57 -40.96
CA THR A 85 10.78 -22.57 -41.50
C THR A 85 11.19 -21.13 -41.92
N ILE A 86 12.46 -20.88 -42.25
CA ILE A 86 12.98 -19.90 -43.27
C ILE A 86 12.50 -18.42 -43.13
N GLU A 87 13.26 -17.50 -42.51
CA GLU A 87 14.50 -16.80 -42.97
C GLU A 87 14.29 -15.61 -43.92
N THR A 88 14.91 -14.45 -43.61
CA THR A 88 15.78 -13.64 -44.51
C THR A 88 16.48 -12.51 -43.73
N SER A 89 17.79 -12.70 -43.50
CA SER A 89 18.92 -11.76 -43.50
C SER A 89 18.87 -10.31 -42.94
N ALA A 90 19.89 -10.03 -42.10
CA ALA A 90 20.62 -8.75 -41.92
C ALA A 90 19.93 -7.60 -41.14
N GLU A 91 20.65 -6.68 -40.46
CA GLU A 91 22.11 -6.43 -40.38
C GLU A 91 22.69 -6.57 -38.95
N VAL A 92 24.03 -6.68 -38.87
CA VAL A 92 24.79 -6.72 -37.61
C VAL A 92 25.29 -5.32 -37.25
N SER A 93 25.04 -4.88 -36.01
CA SER A 93 25.75 -3.75 -35.41
C SER A 93 26.30 -4.15 -34.04
N LEU A 94 27.62 -4.35 -33.96
CA LEU A 94 28.34 -4.79 -32.76
C LEU A 94 29.33 -3.73 -32.29
N VAL A 95 28.95 -2.93 -31.28
CA VAL A 95 29.90 -2.35 -30.31
C VAL A 95 29.24 -2.40 -28.91
N PRO A 96 29.82 -3.10 -27.92
CA PRO A 96 29.24 -3.21 -26.58
C PRO A 96 29.82 -2.20 -25.59
N ALA A 97 28.99 -1.67 -24.68
CA ALA A 97 29.44 -0.96 -23.49
C ALA A 97 28.39 -1.03 -22.34
N ALA A 98 28.70 -1.81 -21.29
CA ALA A 98 28.15 -1.70 -19.94
C ALA A 98 26.63 -1.49 -19.77
N THR A 99 25.82 -2.49 -20.14
CA THR A 99 24.50 -2.68 -19.50
C THR A 99 24.73 -3.19 -18.08
N ASP A 100 24.46 -2.38 -17.06
CA ASP A 100 24.48 -2.83 -15.66
C ASP A 100 23.33 -3.82 -15.43
N PRO A 101 23.60 -5.08 -14.99
CA PRO A 101 22.56 -6.07 -14.73
C PRO A 101 21.68 -5.74 -13.50
N HIS A 102 22.00 -4.72 -12.70
CA HIS A 102 21.17 -4.28 -11.58
C HIS A 102 20.25 -3.10 -11.92
N MET A 103 19.10 -3.42 -12.52
CA MET A 103 17.94 -2.53 -12.52
C MET A 103 17.43 -2.32 -11.09
N THR A 104 17.99 -1.32 -10.41
CA THR A 104 17.66 -0.95 -9.03
C THR A 104 16.55 0.09 -9.05
N VAL A 105 15.32 -0.33 -8.82
CA VAL A 105 14.15 0.56 -8.76
C VAL A 105 13.98 1.05 -7.33
N SER A 106 13.99 2.37 -7.13
CA SER A 106 13.58 2.97 -5.85
C SER A 106 12.17 3.52 -5.95
N SER A 107 11.37 3.28 -4.92
CA SER A 107 10.03 3.85 -4.75
C SER A 107 9.87 4.35 -3.32
N GLY A 108 9.10 5.41 -3.14
CA GLY A 108 8.85 5.96 -1.81
C GLY A 108 7.49 6.63 -1.68
N SER A 109 7.00 6.68 -0.44
CA SER A 109 5.83 7.46 -0.08
C SER A 109 6.04 8.24 1.22
N ILE A 110 5.33 9.35 1.32
CA ILE A 110 5.24 10.17 2.53
C ILE A 110 3.76 10.30 2.85
N ALA A 111 3.37 9.93 4.08
CA ALA A 111 2.01 10.07 4.57
C ALA A 111 1.97 10.95 5.82
N MET A 112 0.89 11.69 6.00
CA MET A 112 0.64 12.51 7.18
C MET A 112 -0.79 12.25 7.64
N LYS A 113 -0.95 11.92 8.93
CA LYS A 113 -2.25 11.71 9.58
C LYS A 113 -2.43 12.67 10.76
N LEU A 114 -3.57 13.36 10.82
CA LEU A 114 -4.06 14.08 11.99
C LEU A 114 -5.19 13.27 12.62
N GLU A 115 -5.18 13.15 13.94
CA GLU A 115 -6.22 12.52 14.75
C GLU A 115 -6.60 13.52 15.86
N LYS A 116 -7.89 13.63 16.19
CA LYS A 116 -8.38 14.38 17.34
C LYS A 116 -9.63 13.73 17.94
N GLU A 117 -9.63 13.59 19.25
CA GLU A 117 -10.81 13.32 20.07
C GLU A 117 -11.52 14.64 20.43
N LEU A 118 -12.84 14.66 20.37
CA LEU A 118 -13.72 15.77 20.74
C LEU A 118 -14.53 15.41 21.99
N GLU A 119 -15.09 16.40 22.69
CA GLU A 119 -15.68 16.23 24.03
C GLU A 119 -16.87 15.26 24.09
N GLU A 120 -17.61 15.08 22.99
CA GLU A 120 -18.79 14.21 22.90
C GLU A 120 -18.46 12.85 22.26
N ASN A 121 -17.41 12.15 22.74
CA ASN A 121 -16.89 10.87 22.22
C ASN A 121 -16.58 10.83 20.70
N THR A 122 -16.67 11.96 20.00
CA THR A 122 -16.55 12.02 18.54
C THR A 122 -15.09 12.11 18.17
N THR A 123 -14.62 11.14 17.38
CA THR A 123 -13.30 11.14 16.77
C THR A 123 -13.35 11.74 15.38
N ILE A 124 -12.39 12.61 15.08
CA ILE A 124 -12.13 13.12 13.74
C ILE A 124 -10.69 12.73 13.40
N ASP A 125 -10.50 12.00 12.31
CA ASP A 125 -9.16 11.73 11.77
C ASP A 125 -9.09 12.00 10.28
N GLY A 126 -7.92 12.38 9.79
CA GLY A 126 -7.71 12.59 8.37
C GLY A 126 -6.26 12.34 8.01
N TRP A 127 -6.04 11.72 6.85
CA TRP A 127 -4.72 11.43 6.35
C TRP A 127 -4.58 11.78 4.87
N ILE A 128 -3.34 12.07 4.49
CA ILE A 128 -2.87 12.23 3.12
C ILE A 128 -1.66 11.31 2.90
N GLU A 129 -1.50 10.77 1.71
CA GLU A 129 -0.31 10.05 1.27
C GLU A 129 0.08 10.50 -0.14
N ILE A 130 1.36 10.80 -0.34
CA ILE A 130 1.97 11.04 -1.64
C ILE A 130 2.87 9.85 -1.94
N LYS A 131 2.56 9.10 -3.00
CA LYS A 131 3.35 7.98 -3.52
C LYS A 131 4.06 8.42 -4.80
N ASP A 132 5.36 8.14 -4.87
CA ASP A 132 6.27 8.38 -6.00
C ASP A 132 6.16 9.78 -6.64
N LEU A 133 7.12 10.65 -6.31
CA LEU A 133 7.16 12.03 -6.80
C LEU A 133 7.21 12.14 -8.35
N ASN A 134 7.59 11.08 -9.06
CA ASN A 134 7.55 11.04 -10.53
C ASN A 134 6.13 10.80 -11.05
N ASN A 135 5.44 9.80 -10.50
CA ASN A 135 4.08 9.41 -10.93
C ASN A 135 2.96 10.24 -10.27
N LYS A 136 3.27 10.98 -9.19
CA LYS A 136 2.40 11.97 -8.53
C LYS A 136 1.06 11.41 -8.04
N GLN A 137 1.06 10.17 -7.55
CA GLN A 137 -0.14 9.57 -6.99
C GLN A 137 -0.39 10.14 -5.58
N PHE A 138 -1.55 10.77 -5.40
CA PHE A 138 -2.00 11.39 -4.16
C PHE A 138 -3.27 10.68 -3.67
N GLN A 139 -3.25 10.22 -2.42
CA GLN A 139 -4.39 9.57 -1.77
C GLN A 139 -4.71 10.33 -0.48
N TRP A 140 -5.99 10.38 -0.11
CA TRP A 140 -6.43 11.02 1.12
C TRP A 140 -7.72 10.41 1.66
N ALA A 141 -7.95 10.57 2.96
CA ALA A 141 -9.27 10.42 3.55
C ALA A 141 -9.46 11.32 4.78
N VAL A 142 -10.71 11.60 5.10
CA VAL A 142 -11.18 12.18 6.35
C VAL A 142 -12.31 11.28 6.88
N ASN A 143 -12.20 10.86 8.13
CA ASN A 143 -13.17 10.07 8.86
C ASN A 143 -13.72 10.91 10.03
N VAL A 144 -15.02 10.74 10.31
CA VAL A 144 -15.66 11.18 11.54
C VAL A 144 -16.43 9.99 12.10
N SER A 145 -16.21 9.63 13.35
CA SER A 145 -16.91 8.51 13.97
C SER A 145 -17.12 8.69 15.46
N ASP A 146 -18.23 8.13 15.94
CA ASP A 146 -18.43 7.91 17.36
C ASP A 146 -17.46 6.84 17.88
N ALA A 147 -16.64 7.22 18.86
CA ALA A 147 -15.69 6.34 19.54
C ALA A 147 -16.22 5.77 20.86
N SER A 148 -17.51 5.97 21.18
CA SER A 148 -18.20 5.26 22.26
C SER A 148 -17.95 3.74 22.20
N GLU A 149 -17.92 3.05 23.34
CA GLU A 149 -18.00 1.58 23.37
C GLU A 149 -19.45 1.06 23.33
N ASP A 150 -20.42 1.98 23.29
CA ASP A 150 -21.86 1.75 23.42
C ASP A 150 -22.42 0.79 22.36
N GLU A 151 -23.58 0.19 22.65
CA GLU A 151 -24.26 -0.79 21.80
C GLU A 151 -24.55 -0.26 20.39
N PHE A 152 -24.71 1.06 20.26
CA PHE A 152 -24.92 1.80 19.03
C PHE A 152 -23.85 2.88 18.87
N GLY A 153 -23.40 3.11 17.64
CA GLY A 153 -22.60 4.28 17.25
C GLY A 153 -22.74 4.55 15.76
N TRP A 154 -21.94 5.47 15.22
CA TRP A 154 -21.98 5.83 13.80
C TRP A 154 -20.60 6.20 13.26
N GLY A 155 -20.49 6.29 11.93
CA GLY A 155 -19.33 6.89 11.30
C GLY A 155 -19.57 7.29 9.84
N MET A 156 -18.76 8.22 9.39
CA MET A 156 -18.73 8.75 8.03
C MET A 156 -17.27 8.83 7.57
N SER A 157 -17.04 8.57 6.29
CA SER A 157 -15.72 8.78 5.67
C SER A 157 -15.89 9.45 4.32
N VAL A 158 -14.93 10.30 3.95
CA VAL A 158 -14.75 10.79 2.59
C VAL A 158 -13.29 10.60 2.23
N SER A 159 -13.05 9.93 1.11
CA SER A 159 -11.72 9.58 0.63
C SER A 159 -11.59 9.89 -0.85
N GLY A 160 -10.36 10.01 -1.32
CA GLY A 160 -10.10 10.16 -2.75
C GLY A 160 -8.70 9.77 -3.16
N MET A 161 -8.57 9.50 -4.45
CA MET A 161 -7.31 9.29 -5.13
C MET A 161 -7.25 10.20 -6.35
N PHE A 162 -6.15 10.94 -6.45
CA PHE A 162 -5.72 11.58 -7.67
C PHE A 162 -4.47 10.86 -8.17
N GLU A 163 -4.48 10.46 -9.42
CA GLU A 163 -3.34 9.90 -10.13
C GLU A 163 -3.02 10.81 -11.32
N GLY A 164 -1.92 10.58 -12.03
CA GLY A 164 -1.27 11.57 -12.90
C GLY A 164 -2.07 12.10 -14.10
N ARG A 165 -1.36 12.77 -15.02
CA ARG A 165 -1.88 13.70 -16.05
C ARG A 165 -3.06 13.21 -16.92
N ASN A 166 -3.33 11.91 -17.00
CA ASN A 166 -4.43 11.31 -17.78
C ASN A 166 -5.39 10.41 -16.95
N SER A 167 -5.19 10.24 -15.64
CA SER A 167 -6.07 9.41 -14.81
C SER A 167 -7.30 10.20 -14.34
N GLY A 168 -8.44 9.51 -14.18
CA GLY A 168 -9.61 10.08 -13.50
C GLY A 168 -9.33 10.32 -12.02
N SER A 169 -9.94 11.34 -11.44
CA SER A 169 -10.06 11.42 -9.98
C SER A 169 -11.13 10.45 -9.49
N ARG A 170 -10.80 9.67 -8.47
CA ARG A 170 -11.76 8.84 -7.73
C ARG A 170 -12.05 9.50 -6.39
N VAL A 171 -13.33 9.61 -6.05
CA VAL A 171 -13.81 10.10 -4.73
C VAL A 171 -14.84 9.12 -4.21
N GLN A 172 -14.74 8.76 -2.93
CA GLN A 172 -15.58 7.76 -2.28
C GLN A 172 -16.02 8.28 -0.91
N ALA A 173 -17.34 8.46 -0.74
CA ALA A 173 -17.97 8.83 0.50
C ALA A 173 -18.75 7.64 1.08
N GLU A 174 -18.64 7.40 2.37
CA GLU A 174 -19.34 6.32 3.07
C GLU A 174 -20.02 6.86 4.33
N SER A 175 -21.13 6.24 4.73
CA SER A 175 -21.68 6.39 6.07
C SER A 175 -22.20 5.05 6.57
N TYR A 176 -22.05 4.80 7.88
CA TYR A 176 -22.44 3.56 8.52
C TYR A 176 -22.97 3.79 9.93
N ILE A 177 -23.83 2.88 10.35
CA ILE A 177 -24.19 2.68 11.76
C ILE A 177 -23.32 1.54 12.31
N LYS A 178 -22.93 1.61 13.58
CA LYS A 178 -22.17 0.61 14.32
C LYS A 178 -23.11 -0.04 15.34
N LEU A 179 -23.19 -1.37 15.34
CA LEU A 179 -23.99 -2.17 16.25
C LEU A 179 -23.07 -3.17 16.95
N ASN A 180 -22.86 -3.03 18.26
CA ASN A 180 -22.00 -3.93 19.05
C ASN A 180 -22.87 -5.02 19.68
N LEU A 181 -22.76 -6.27 19.22
CA LEU A 181 -23.43 -7.41 19.87
C LEU A 181 -22.52 -7.95 20.98
N GLY A 182 -22.47 -7.19 22.08
CA GLY A 182 -21.51 -7.38 23.15
C GLY A 182 -20.07 -7.04 22.75
N LYS A 183 -19.10 -7.46 23.57
CA LYS A 183 -17.70 -6.99 23.51
C LYS A 183 -16.83 -7.63 22.42
N LYS A 184 -17.34 -8.62 21.67
CA LYS A 184 -16.54 -9.43 20.72
C LYS A 184 -16.98 -9.36 19.26
N PHE A 185 -18.14 -8.78 18.98
CA PHE A 185 -18.67 -8.66 17.63
C PHE A 185 -19.27 -7.28 17.40
N SER A 186 -18.92 -6.65 16.28
CA SER A 186 -19.58 -5.44 15.79
C SER A 186 -19.99 -5.61 14.34
N LEU A 187 -21.20 -5.17 14.02
CA LEU A 187 -21.72 -5.09 12.67
C LEU A 187 -21.85 -3.62 12.27
N LYS A 188 -21.42 -3.30 11.05
CA LYS A 188 -21.44 -1.96 10.47
C LYS A 188 -22.21 -1.95 9.13
N PRO A 189 -23.56 -1.94 9.15
CA PRO A 189 -24.35 -1.65 7.96
C PRO A 189 -24.20 -0.18 7.56
N GLY A 190 -24.17 0.09 6.25
CA GLY A 190 -23.98 1.45 5.74
C GLY A 190 -24.23 1.57 4.24
N ILE A 191 -23.87 2.73 3.71
CA ILE A 191 -23.91 3.07 2.28
C ILE A 191 -22.54 3.58 1.84
N ALA A 192 -22.21 3.35 0.57
CA ALA A 192 -21.02 3.88 -0.09
C ALA A 192 -21.41 4.51 -1.43
N TYR A 193 -20.93 5.71 -1.69
CA TYR A 193 -21.08 6.42 -2.96
C TYR A 193 -19.70 6.70 -3.54
N VAL A 194 -19.43 6.13 -4.72
CA VAL A 194 -18.16 6.25 -5.43
C VAL A 194 -18.36 6.99 -6.74
N VAL A 195 -17.55 8.01 -6.97
CA VAL A 195 -17.37 8.67 -8.27
C VAL A 195 -15.99 8.29 -8.79
N ASP A 196 -15.92 7.78 -10.02
CA ASP A 196 -14.67 7.35 -10.66
C ASP A 196 -14.68 7.83 -12.12
N GLY A 197 -14.11 9.01 -12.36
CA GLY A 197 -14.29 9.75 -13.61
C GLY A 197 -15.76 10.04 -13.92
N ASN A 198 -16.29 9.39 -14.96
CA ASN A 198 -17.70 9.49 -15.35
C ASN A 198 -18.62 8.46 -14.64
N ALA A 199 -18.05 7.41 -14.03
CA ALA A 199 -18.83 6.40 -13.33
C ALA A 199 -19.33 6.94 -11.97
N ARG A 200 -20.55 6.59 -11.60
CA ARG A 200 -21.17 6.92 -10.31
C ARG A 200 -21.85 5.67 -9.78
N ILE A 201 -21.44 5.18 -8.62
CA ILE A 201 -21.91 3.94 -8.02
C ILE A 201 -22.43 4.26 -6.62
N LEU A 202 -23.70 3.93 -6.36
CA LEU A 202 -24.26 3.87 -5.01
C LEU A 202 -24.42 2.40 -4.63
N GLY A 203 -23.85 2.01 -3.49
CA GLY A 203 -23.89 0.64 -2.99
C GLY A 203 -24.25 0.58 -1.51
N LEU A 204 -24.77 -0.57 -1.08
CA LEU A 204 -24.93 -0.92 0.32
C LEU A 204 -23.64 -1.58 0.83
N MET A 205 -23.22 -1.24 2.04
CA MET A 205 -22.05 -1.82 2.71
C MET A 205 -22.49 -2.60 3.95
N LEU A 206 -21.83 -3.72 4.21
CA LEU A 206 -21.91 -4.44 5.47
C LEU A 206 -20.52 -4.92 5.89
N ARG A 207 -19.97 -4.33 6.95
CA ARG A 207 -18.66 -4.70 7.51
C ARG A 207 -18.86 -5.35 8.89
N SER A 208 -18.23 -6.48 9.15
CA SER A 208 -18.19 -7.08 10.49
C SER A 208 -16.77 -7.04 11.05
N ASN A 209 -16.63 -6.86 12.37
CA ASN A 209 -15.35 -6.96 13.06
C ASN A 209 -15.54 -7.90 14.26
N TRP A 210 -14.59 -8.83 14.43
CA TRP A 210 -14.64 -9.92 15.39
C TRP A 210 -13.36 -9.92 16.23
N SER A 211 -13.46 -10.18 17.53
CA SER A 211 -12.32 -10.45 18.42
C SER A 211 -12.55 -11.75 19.20
N PHE A 212 -11.51 -12.55 19.33
CA PHE A 212 -11.53 -13.89 19.95
C PHE A 212 -10.90 -13.87 21.34
#